data_AF-A0A1W9T467-F1
#
_entry.id   AF-A0A1W9T467-F1
#
_cell.length_a   1.000
_cell.length_b   1.000
_cell.length_c   1.000
_cell.angle_alpha   90.00
_cell.angle_beta   90.00
_cell.angle_gamma   90.00
#
_symmetry.space_group_name_H-M   'P 1'
#
loop_
_entity.id
_entity.type
_entity.pdbx_description
1 polymer ?
#
loop_
_entity_poly.entity_id
_entity_poly.type
_entity_poly.pdbx_seq_one_letter_code
_entity_poly.pdbx_strand_id
1 'polypeptide(L)'
;MPQRNDIADDTFLFNQGPTRGLGKIQFADYNKAFELYDLPNVKIFKKQVDIFKESLFKASPTEAQTKNIDVMLTVGEMFTLVPYAQLILENAKINGVDHLVVDQIFDFIVRDFSKFALELYSKPSSTEKQMEYCKKMMIKPNVDDKRFMAVWETHVYNHKDAYEMNL
;
A
#
# COMPACT_ATOMS: atom_id res chain seq x y z
N MET A 1 -9.29 -9.14 -14.51
CA MET A 1 -10.41 -10.03 -14.13
C MET A 1 -11.71 -9.27 -14.36
N PRO A 2 -12.81 -9.93 -14.76
CA PRO A 2 -14.10 -9.26 -14.91
C PRO A 2 -14.63 -8.81 -13.54
N GLN A 3 -15.33 -7.68 -13.50
CA GLN A 3 -15.94 -7.17 -12.28
C GLN A 3 -17.13 -8.07 -11.90
N ARG A 4 -17.11 -8.66 -10.71
CA ARG A 4 -18.22 -9.45 -10.19
C ARG A 4 -19.22 -8.54 -9.47
N ASN A 5 -20.18 -8.03 -10.24
CA ASN A 5 -21.33 -7.27 -9.73
C ASN A 5 -22.60 -8.15 -9.66
N ASP A 6 -22.46 -9.45 -9.92
CA ASP A 6 -23.53 -10.43 -9.94
C ASP A 6 -23.88 -10.90 -8.52
N ILE A 7 -25.18 -11.14 -8.26
CA ILE A 7 -25.68 -11.77 -7.03
C ILE A 7 -25.46 -13.29 -7.14
N ALA A 8 -24.21 -13.69 -7.27
CA ALA A 8 -23.80 -15.08 -7.36
C ALA A 8 -23.03 -15.46 -6.11
N ASP A 9 -23.25 -16.69 -5.63
CA ASP A 9 -22.54 -17.22 -4.48
C ASP A 9 -21.03 -17.25 -4.78
N ASP A 10 -20.24 -16.55 -3.96
CA ASP A 10 -18.79 -16.64 -3.99
C ASP A 10 -18.35 -17.81 -3.10
N THR A 11 -18.83 -19.00 -3.48
CA THR A 11 -18.61 -20.23 -2.73
C THR A 11 -17.12 -20.51 -2.50
N PHE A 12 -16.24 -19.98 -3.37
CA PHE A 12 -14.79 -20.11 -3.24
C PHE A 12 -14.20 -19.32 -2.06
N LEU A 13 -14.81 -18.19 -1.67
CA LEU A 13 -14.40 -17.40 -0.51
C LEU A 13 -14.50 -18.23 0.79
N PHE A 14 -15.55 -19.06 0.89
CA PHE A 14 -15.83 -19.90 2.06
C PHE A 14 -15.24 -21.30 1.93
N ASN A 15 -15.24 -21.86 0.71
CA ASN A 15 -14.63 -23.15 0.38
C ASN A 15 -13.26 -22.90 -0.24
N GLN A 16 -12.34 -22.35 0.56
CA GLN A 16 -10.97 -22.07 0.15
C GLN A 16 -10.36 -23.34 -0.46
N GLY A 17 -10.20 -23.33 -1.78
CA GLY A 17 -9.56 -24.43 -2.50
C GLY A 17 -8.13 -24.67 -2.01
N PRO A 18 -7.49 -25.77 -2.40
CA PRO A 18 -6.13 -26.09 -1.96
C PRO A 18 -5.19 -24.89 -2.20
N THR A 19 -4.68 -24.28 -1.12
CA THR A 19 -3.83 -23.07 -1.13
C THR A 19 -2.42 -23.29 -1.68
N ARG A 20 -2.19 -24.46 -2.30
CA ARG A 20 -0.89 -24.89 -2.82
C ARG A 20 -0.63 -24.21 -4.17
N GLY A 21 0.47 -23.46 -4.27
CA GLY A 21 0.90 -22.83 -5.52
C GLY A 21 0.69 -21.32 -5.60
N LEU A 22 0.13 -20.68 -4.56
CA LEU A 22 0.06 -19.21 -4.46
C LEU A 22 1.45 -18.56 -4.55
N GLY A 23 2.49 -19.23 -4.04
CA GLY A 23 3.89 -18.78 -4.19
C GLY A 23 4.46 -18.85 -5.62
N LYS A 24 3.74 -19.44 -6.59
CA LYS A 24 4.08 -19.41 -8.02
C LYS A 24 3.41 -18.25 -8.76
N ILE A 25 2.49 -17.54 -8.12
CA ILE A 25 1.81 -16.39 -8.70
C ILE A 25 2.84 -15.26 -8.78
N GLN A 26 3.17 -14.87 -10.01
CA GLN A 26 3.91 -13.64 -10.25
C GLN A 26 2.91 -12.51 -10.23
N PHE A 27 3.12 -11.54 -9.34
CA PHE A 27 2.37 -10.30 -9.40
C PHE A 27 2.65 -9.61 -10.74
N ALA A 28 1.60 -9.07 -11.36
CA ALA A 28 1.73 -8.28 -12.57
C ALA A 28 2.66 -7.08 -12.31
N ASP A 29 3.21 -6.51 -13.38
CA ASP A 29 4.07 -5.33 -13.27
C ASP A 29 3.27 -4.15 -12.72
N TYR A 30 3.39 -3.93 -11.40
CA TYR A 30 2.68 -2.90 -10.66
C TYR A 30 3.03 -1.49 -11.17
N ASN A 31 4.17 -1.30 -11.85
CA ASN A 31 4.55 0.01 -12.41
C ASN A 31 3.48 0.58 -13.35
N LYS A 32 2.76 -0.29 -14.06
CA LYS A 32 1.66 0.10 -14.94
C LYS A 32 0.56 0.85 -14.20
N ALA A 33 0.26 0.47 -12.96
CA ALA A 33 -0.74 1.16 -12.13
C ALA A 33 -0.23 2.53 -11.66
N PHE A 34 1.06 2.63 -11.30
CA PHE A 34 1.68 3.89 -10.90
C PHE A 34 1.75 4.91 -12.04
N GLU A 35 1.93 4.46 -13.28
CA GLU A 35 1.96 5.33 -14.47
C GLU A 35 0.61 5.93 -14.83
N LEU A 36 -0.50 5.45 -14.24
CA LEU A 36 -1.83 6.00 -14.47
C LEU A 36 -2.04 7.38 -13.85
N TYR A 37 -1.21 7.78 -12.87
CA TYR A 37 -1.42 8.99 -12.07
C TYR A 37 -0.14 9.80 -11.92
N ASP A 38 -0.24 11.10 -12.16
CA ASP A 38 0.86 12.05 -11.93
C ASP A 38 0.69 12.80 -10.60
N LEU A 39 0.56 12.06 -9.50
CA LEU A 39 0.24 12.62 -8.18
C LEU A 39 1.45 12.64 -7.23
N PRO A 40 1.65 13.70 -6.42
CA PRO A 40 2.81 13.84 -5.54
C PRO A 40 3.04 12.65 -4.61
N ASN A 41 2.02 12.18 -3.89
CA ASN A 41 2.18 11.09 -2.93
C ASN A 41 2.33 9.73 -3.62
N VAL A 42 1.72 9.54 -4.80
CA VAL A 42 1.93 8.35 -5.63
C VAL A 42 3.40 8.23 -6.07
N LYS A 43 4.02 9.35 -6.49
CA LYS A 43 5.45 9.40 -6.84
C LYS A 43 6.35 9.11 -5.64
N ILE A 44 6.03 9.68 -4.47
CA ILE A 44 6.78 9.44 -3.23
C ILE A 44 6.71 7.96 -2.85
N PHE A 45 5.51 7.36 -2.87
CA PHE A 45 5.36 5.95 -2.56
C PHE A 45 6.10 5.06 -3.55
N LYS A 46 6.02 5.34 -4.86
CA LYS A 46 6.81 4.61 -5.88
C LYS A 46 8.30 4.61 -5.55
N LYS A 47 8.84 5.76 -5.13
CA LYS A 47 10.23 5.87 -4.69
C LYS A 47 10.53 5.00 -3.45
N GLN A 48 9.64 4.96 -2.46
CA GLN A 48 9.79 4.08 -1.30
C GLN A 48 9.83 2.60 -1.71
N VAL A 49 8.94 2.20 -2.64
CA VAL A 49 8.90 0.83 -3.20
C VAL A 49 10.20 0.49 -3.93
N ASP A 50 10.74 1.39 -4.74
CA ASP A 50 12.00 1.16 -5.45
C ASP A 50 13.18 0.97 -4.49
N ILE A 51 13.25 1.78 -3.42
CA ILE A 51 14.26 1.63 -2.36
C ILE A 51 14.07 0.31 -1.61
N PHE A 52 12.83 -0.08 -1.33
CA PHE A 52 12.51 -1.34 -0.66
C PHE A 52 12.92 -2.54 -1.49
N LYS A 53 12.61 -2.58 -2.79
CA LYS A 53 13.14 -3.60 -3.70
C LYS A 53 14.65 -3.68 -3.63
N GLU A 54 15.34 -2.54 -3.73
CA GLU A 54 16.78 -2.51 -3.68
C GLU A 54 17.31 -3.12 -2.38
N SER A 55 16.67 -2.81 -1.24
CA SER A 55 17.02 -3.39 0.07
C SER A 55 16.82 -4.90 0.12
N LEU A 56 15.79 -5.44 -0.52
CA LEU A 56 15.54 -6.89 -0.53
C LEU A 56 16.65 -7.67 -1.24
N PHE A 57 17.38 -7.04 -2.17
CA PHE A 57 18.55 -7.62 -2.83
C PHE A 57 19.87 -7.29 -2.14
N LYS A 58 20.06 -6.03 -1.74
CA LYS A 58 21.36 -5.54 -1.24
C LYS A 58 21.49 -5.67 0.27
N ALA A 59 20.40 -5.74 1.02
CA ALA A 59 20.34 -5.82 2.47
C ALA A 59 19.33 -6.89 2.94
N SER A 60 19.31 -8.03 2.22
CA SER A 60 18.38 -9.13 2.48
C SER A 60 18.42 -9.59 3.94
N PRO A 61 17.28 -10.05 4.50
CA PRO A 61 17.26 -10.66 5.83
C PRO A 61 18.27 -11.80 5.96
N THR A 62 18.96 -11.87 7.10
CA THR A 62 19.85 -12.99 7.45
C THR A 62 19.04 -14.26 7.74
N GLU A 63 19.67 -15.44 7.74
CA GLU A 63 18.98 -16.69 8.05
C GLU A 63 18.26 -16.64 9.42
N ALA A 64 18.91 -16.06 10.43
CA ALA A 64 18.29 -15.86 11.74
C ALA A 64 17.08 -14.92 11.69
N GLN A 65 17.16 -13.83 10.92
CA GLN A 65 16.04 -12.90 10.72
C GLN A 65 14.88 -13.56 9.96
N THR A 66 15.14 -14.42 8.96
CA THR A 66 14.08 -15.13 8.22
C THR A 66 13.26 -16.07 9.10
N LYS A 67 13.85 -16.56 10.19
CA LYS A 67 13.18 -17.40 11.20
C LYS A 67 12.53 -16.56 12.32
N ASN A 68 12.78 -15.24 12.34
CA ASN A 68 12.21 -14.32 13.30
C ASN A 68 10.89 -13.74 12.76
N ILE A 69 9.77 -14.18 13.33
CA ILE A 69 8.43 -13.79 12.92
C ILE A 69 8.24 -12.26 13.02
N ASP A 70 8.77 -11.62 14.06
CA ASP A 70 8.63 -10.18 14.27
C ASP A 70 9.29 -9.36 13.14
N VAL A 71 10.51 -9.76 12.72
CA VAL A 71 11.20 -9.11 11.59
C VAL A 71 10.46 -9.36 10.28
N MET A 72 10.06 -10.62 10.03
CA MET A 72 9.39 -10.99 8.79
C MET A 72 7.98 -10.38 8.68
N LEU A 73 7.31 -10.15 9.81
CA LEU A 73 6.03 -9.46 9.86
C LEU A 73 6.18 -8.01 9.41
N THR A 74 7.15 -7.26 9.96
CA THR A 74 7.39 -5.86 9.55
C THR A 74 7.77 -5.75 8.06
N VAL A 75 8.58 -6.68 7.56
CA VAL A 75 8.89 -6.74 6.10
C VAL A 75 7.65 -7.07 5.28
N GLY A 76 6.81 -7.99 5.78
CA GLY A 76 5.53 -8.35 5.17
C GLY A 76 4.56 -7.17 5.12
N GLU A 77 4.47 -6.35 6.16
CA GLU A 77 3.63 -5.15 6.22
C GLU A 77 4.05 -4.10 5.19
N MET A 78 5.36 -3.87 5.01
CA MET A 78 5.83 -3.04 3.89
C MET A 78 5.49 -3.65 2.53
N PHE A 79 5.66 -4.96 2.39
CA PHE A 79 5.36 -5.66 1.16
C PHE A 79 3.89 -5.57 0.79
N THR A 80 2.95 -5.74 1.72
CA THR A 80 1.50 -5.73 1.45
C THR A 80 0.99 -4.38 0.99
N LEU A 81 1.61 -3.26 1.39
CA LEU A 81 1.26 -1.94 0.88
C LEU A 81 1.46 -1.81 -0.63
N VAL A 82 2.37 -2.56 -1.24
CA VAL A 82 2.65 -2.50 -2.69
C VAL A 82 1.48 -3.01 -3.54
N PRO A 83 0.97 -4.26 -3.38
CA PRO A 83 -0.20 -4.73 -4.10
C PRO A 83 -1.46 -3.95 -3.72
N TYR A 84 -1.62 -3.49 -2.48
CA TYR A 84 -2.76 -2.63 -2.12
C TYR A 84 -2.72 -1.30 -2.89
N ALA A 85 -1.58 -0.63 -2.97
CA ALA A 85 -1.42 0.58 -3.76
C ALA A 85 -1.74 0.34 -5.24
N GLN A 86 -1.28 -0.77 -5.82
CA GLN A 86 -1.64 -1.15 -7.19
C GLN A 86 -3.15 -1.27 -7.36
N LEU A 87 -3.83 -2.05 -6.50
CA LEU A 87 -5.26 -2.28 -6.56
C LEU A 87 -6.06 -0.98 -6.39
N ILE A 88 -5.64 -0.10 -5.48
CA ILE A 88 -6.25 1.21 -5.25
C ILE A 88 -6.19 2.06 -6.54
N LEU A 89 -5.02 2.15 -7.18
CA LEU A 89 -4.85 2.96 -8.40
C LEU A 89 -5.67 2.41 -9.58
N GLU A 90 -5.64 1.09 -9.78
CA GLU A 90 -6.41 0.41 -10.83
C GLU A 90 -7.92 0.61 -10.61
N ASN A 91 -8.40 0.41 -9.38
CA ASN A 91 -9.82 0.54 -9.04
C ASN A 91 -10.30 1.98 -9.08
N ALA A 92 -9.47 2.94 -8.65
CA ALA A 92 -9.77 4.37 -8.75
C ALA A 92 -10.02 4.80 -10.20
N LYS A 93 -9.26 4.22 -11.15
CA LYS A 93 -9.45 4.50 -12.59
C LYS A 93 -10.77 3.92 -13.10
N ILE A 94 -11.11 2.70 -12.67
CA ILE A 94 -12.36 2.03 -13.07
C ILE A 94 -13.58 2.81 -12.58
N ASN A 95 -13.53 3.32 -11.35
CA ASN A 95 -14.65 4.03 -10.71
C ASN A 95 -14.64 5.55 -10.92
N GLY A 96 -13.64 6.10 -11.63
CA GLY A 96 -13.53 7.54 -11.85
C GLY A 96 -13.34 8.34 -10.56
N VAL A 97 -12.61 7.79 -9.58
CA VAL A 97 -12.36 8.45 -8.29
C VAL A 97 -11.52 9.72 -8.50
N ASP A 98 -11.91 10.80 -7.82
CA ASP A 98 -11.21 12.08 -7.87
C ASP A 98 -9.74 11.92 -7.47
N HIS A 99 -8.85 12.48 -8.28
CA HIS A 99 -7.41 12.50 -8.06
C HIS A 99 -7.00 13.10 -6.70
N LEU A 100 -7.75 14.07 -6.17
CA LEU A 100 -7.50 14.63 -4.85
C LEU A 100 -7.69 13.59 -3.74
N VAL A 101 -8.72 12.74 -3.88
CA VAL A 101 -8.99 11.64 -2.94
C VAL A 101 -7.90 10.58 -3.06
N VAL A 102 -7.51 10.21 -4.29
CA VAL A 102 -6.42 9.25 -4.53
C VAL A 102 -5.12 9.74 -3.89
N ASP A 103 -4.73 10.99 -4.13
CA ASP A 103 -3.48 11.55 -3.57
C ASP A 103 -3.54 11.67 -2.03
N GLN A 104 -4.74 11.86 -1.46
CA GLN A 104 -4.96 11.85 -0.01
C GLN A 104 -4.89 10.45 0.60
N ILE A 105 -5.33 9.41 -0.10
CA ILE A 105 -5.12 8.00 0.32
C ILE A 105 -3.61 7.71 0.33
N PHE A 106 -2.88 8.14 -0.70
CA PHE A 106 -1.45 7.90 -0.79
C PHE A 106 -0.63 8.68 0.25
N ASP A 107 -1.12 9.82 0.77
CA ASP A 107 -0.52 10.48 1.92
C ASP A 107 -0.40 9.52 3.12
N PHE A 108 -1.48 8.80 3.41
CA PHE A 108 -1.52 7.83 4.50
C PHE A 108 -0.62 6.62 4.20
N ILE A 109 -0.66 6.08 2.98
CA ILE A 109 0.19 4.93 2.58
C ILE A 109 1.69 5.25 2.74
N VAL A 110 2.12 6.46 2.35
CA VAL A 110 3.53 6.90 2.51
C VAL A 110 3.94 6.94 3.99
N ARG A 111 3.04 7.39 4.87
CA ARG A 111 3.28 7.44 6.32
C ARG A 111 3.37 6.04 6.92
N ASP A 112 2.46 5.15 6.55
CA ASP A 112 2.48 3.76 7.01
C ASP A 112 3.76 3.04 6.57
N PHE A 113 4.17 3.22 5.33
CA PHE A 113 5.43 2.65 4.84
C PHE A 113 6.64 3.17 5.65
N SER A 114 6.67 4.47 5.94
CA SER A 114 7.72 5.06 6.79
C SER A 114 7.67 4.55 8.23
N LYS A 115 6.49 4.28 8.77
CA LYS A 115 6.30 3.70 10.11
C LYS A 115 6.90 2.30 10.19
N PHE A 116 6.60 1.43 9.22
CA PHE A 116 7.17 0.08 9.18
C PHE A 116 8.68 0.09 8.93
N ALA A 117 9.18 1.03 8.10
CA ALA A 117 10.62 1.22 7.92
C ALA A 117 11.32 1.64 9.23
N LEU A 118 10.70 2.53 10.02
CA LEU A 118 11.20 2.91 11.35
C LEU A 118 11.16 1.74 12.34
N GLU A 119 10.10 0.95 12.31
CA GLU A 119 10.00 -0.25 13.15
C GLU A 119 11.12 -1.23 12.83
N LEU A 120 11.34 -1.54 11.55
CA LEU A 120 12.43 -2.40 11.12
C LEU A 120 13.79 -1.80 11.49
N TYR A 121 13.99 -0.50 11.30
CA TYR A 121 15.20 0.20 11.73
C TYR A 121 15.50 -0.01 13.22
N SER A 122 14.46 -0.07 14.05
CA SER A 122 14.57 -0.11 15.51
C SER A 122 14.67 -1.52 16.09
N LYS A 123 14.54 -2.58 15.28
CA LYS A 123 14.69 -3.96 15.75
C LYS A 123 16.16 -4.21 16.17
N PRO A 124 16.43 -4.84 17.33
CA PRO A 124 17.80 -5.11 17.79
C PRO A 124 18.62 -6.00 16.84
N SER A 125 17.95 -6.78 16.00
CA SER A 125 18.56 -7.68 15.02
C SER A 125 18.91 -6.98 13.71
N SER A 126 18.57 -5.69 13.52
CA SER A 126 18.78 -4.97 12.27
C SER A 126 20.26 -4.68 12.01
N THR A 127 20.71 -5.03 10.82
CA THR A 127 22.09 -4.77 10.37
C THR A 127 22.27 -3.30 9.98
N GLU A 128 23.50 -2.80 10.01
CA GLU A 128 23.82 -1.43 9.58
C GLU A 128 23.31 -1.12 8.18
N LYS A 129 23.49 -2.06 7.25
CA LYS A 129 23.03 -1.92 5.87
C LYS A 129 21.50 -1.85 5.77
N GLN A 130 20.77 -2.65 6.55
CA GLN A 130 19.31 -2.58 6.61
C GLN A 130 18.85 -1.23 7.17
N MET A 131 19.51 -0.76 8.24
CA MET A 131 19.22 0.54 8.85
C MET A 131 19.42 1.71 7.88
N GLU A 132 20.46 1.67 7.03
CA GLU A 132 20.67 2.66 5.98
C GLU A 132 19.52 2.70 4.96
N TYR A 133 19.02 1.53 4.54
CA TYR A 133 17.88 1.45 3.64
C TYR A 133 16.60 1.94 4.31
N CYS A 134 16.33 1.56 5.56
CA CYS A 134 15.18 2.05 6.30
C CYS A 134 15.18 3.59 6.39
N LYS A 135 16.34 4.21 6.63
CA LYS A 135 16.48 5.68 6.61
C LYS A 135 16.09 6.31 5.27
N LYS A 136 16.42 5.67 4.15
CA LYS A 136 16.05 6.14 2.82
C LYS A 136 14.54 5.97 2.54
N MET A 137 13.89 4.96 3.13
CA MET A 137 12.45 4.70 2.99
C MET A 137 11.59 5.63 3.85
N MET A 138 12.12 6.20 4.94
CA MET A 138 11.43 7.17 5.78
C MET A 138 11.32 8.53 5.07
N ILE A 139 10.27 8.69 4.27
CA ILE A 139 10.00 9.89 3.47
C ILE A 139 8.67 10.50 3.94
N LYS A 140 8.65 11.82 4.16
CA LYS A 140 7.41 12.51 4.48
C LYS A 140 6.50 12.59 3.24
N PRO A 141 5.17 12.42 3.39
CA PRO A 141 4.26 12.70 2.30
C PRO A 141 4.28 14.19 1.94
N ASN A 142 3.81 14.49 0.73
CA ASN A 142 3.53 15.85 0.30
C ASN A 142 2.30 16.37 1.04
N VAL A 143 2.53 17.29 1.98
CA VAL A 143 1.49 17.99 2.72
C VAL A 143 0.91 19.09 1.82
N ASP A 144 -0.41 19.05 1.63
CA ASP A 144 -1.16 20.08 0.92
C ASP A 144 -2.48 20.31 1.64
N ASP A 145 -2.54 21.40 2.43
CA ASP A 145 -3.73 21.77 3.20
C ASP A 145 -4.92 22.09 2.29
N LYS A 146 -4.68 22.58 1.07
CA LYS A 146 -5.74 22.87 0.10
C LYS A 146 -6.34 21.58 -0.44
N ARG A 147 -5.51 20.58 -0.75
CA ARG A 147 -5.98 19.23 -1.13
C ARG A 147 -6.83 18.65 -0.01
N PHE A 148 -6.34 18.71 1.24
CA PHE A 148 -7.07 18.19 2.38
C PHE A 148 -8.45 18.85 2.54
N MET A 149 -8.52 20.18 2.49
CA MET A 149 -9.78 20.90 2.60
C MET A 149 -10.71 20.64 1.42
N ALA A 150 -10.18 20.57 0.19
CA ALA A 150 -10.99 20.23 -0.98
C ALA A 150 -11.61 18.83 -0.87
N VAL A 151 -10.86 17.83 -0.38
CA VAL A 151 -11.40 16.49 -0.10
C VAL A 151 -12.47 16.56 0.98
N TRP A 152 -12.20 17.27 2.07
CA TRP A 152 -13.15 17.44 3.17
C TRP A 152 -14.47 18.07 2.72
N GLU A 153 -14.41 19.21 2.03
CA GLU A 153 -15.60 19.96 1.62
C GLU A 153 -16.38 19.23 0.52
N THR A 154 -15.68 18.66 -0.47
CA THR A 154 -16.32 18.12 -1.68
C THR A 154 -16.80 16.68 -1.51
N HIS A 155 -16.03 15.86 -0.79
CA HIS A 155 -16.26 14.41 -0.75
C HIS A 155 -16.72 13.91 0.62
N VAL A 156 -16.49 14.65 1.72
CA VAL A 156 -16.90 14.22 3.06
C VAL A 156 -18.11 15.00 3.55
N TYR A 157 -17.99 16.33 3.60
CA TYR A 157 -19.01 17.20 4.17
C TYR A 157 -20.31 17.20 3.35
N ASN A 158 -20.23 17.01 2.03
CA ASN A 158 -21.40 16.88 1.17
C ASN A 158 -22.29 15.67 1.48
N HIS A 159 -21.78 14.65 2.18
CA HIS A 159 -22.56 13.50 2.64
C HIS A 159 -23.16 13.68 4.04
N LYS A 160 -23.03 14.88 4.63
CA LYS A 160 -23.72 15.21 5.87
C LYS A 160 -25.23 15.03 5.68
N ASP A 161 -25.85 14.32 6.62
CA ASP A 161 -27.28 14.00 6.62
C ASP A 161 -27.75 13.15 5.39
N ALA A 162 -26.83 12.57 4.62
CA ALA A 162 -27.18 11.74 3.45
C ALA A 162 -27.65 10.31 3.82
N TYR A 163 -27.37 9.86 5.05
CA TYR A 163 -27.86 8.58 5.56
C TYR A 163 -29.10 8.81 6.42
N GLU A 164 -30.25 8.38 5.93
CA GLU A 164 -31.46 8.20 6.72
C GLU A 164 -31.70 6.71 6.95
N MET A 165 -31.70 6.30 8.23
CA MET A 165 -32.05 4.94 8.59
C MET A 165 -33.56 4.78 8.52
N ASN A 166 -34.07 4.14 7.46
CA ASN A 166 -35.47 3.74 7.40
C ASN A 166 -35.72 2.68 8.50
N LEU A 167 -36.58 3.02 9.47
CA LEU A 167 -37.05 2.14 10.54
C LEU A 167 -38.18 1.22 10.07
#